data_AF-A0A9D4Q902-F1
#
_entry.id   AF-A0A9D4Q902-F1
#
_cell.length_a   1.000
_cell.length_b   1.000
_cell.length_c   1.000
_cell.angle_alpha   90.00
_cell.angle_beta   90.00
_cell.angle_gamma   90.00
#
_symmetry.space_group_name_H-M   'P 1'
#
loop_
_entity.id
_entity.type
_entity.pdbx_description
1 polymer ?
#
loop_
_entity_poly.entity_id
_entity_poly.type
_entity_poly.pdbx_seq_one_letter_code
_entity_poly.pdbx_strand_id
1 'polypeptide(L)'
;MLVAHSSAIYPTLNVMTRPGMPQVKAVALLAPAGHQLVRAIRPLPLMRAFAVHYTNPRYQGFMRHLGIAIMKYTRNPIKPNIEDAIMSLQTMIFSDYEEAGDKIKQVANSGIPLLIAFSENDRAINPEVIFNMVDLIGTRNQDLWLYDADGKLVRKGK
;
A
#
# COMPACT_ATOMS: atom_id res chain seq x y z
N MET A 1 11.58 15.19 3.66
CA MET A 1 10.29 14.82 3.05
C MET A 1 10.39 13.35 2.68
N LEU A 2 9.35 12.56 2.94
CA LEU A 2 9.26 11.16 2.48
C LEU A 2 8.27 11.06 1.32
N VAL A 3 8.62 10.25 0.33
CA VAL A 3 7.74 9.91 -0.80
C VAL A 3 7.63 8.40 -0.84
N ALA A 4 6.40 7.89 -0.82
CA ALA A 4 6.12 6.46 -0.81
C ALA A 4 5.13 6.10 -1.92
N HIS A 5 5.40 4.98 -2.59
CA HIS A 5 4.53 4.46 -3.64
C HIS A 5 4.00 3.07 -3.27
N SER A 6 2.71 2.81 -3.48
CA SER A 6 2.09 1.51 -3.28
C SER A 6 2.36 0.92 -1.87
N SER A 7 2.95 -0.28 -1.78
CA SER A 7 3.24 -0.97 -0.52
C SER A 7 4.33 -0.29 0.33
N ALA A 8 5.07 0.70 -0.20
CA ALA A 8 6.05 1.45 0.57
C ALA A 8 5.40 2.32 1.67
N ILE A 9 4.07 2.50 1.63
CA ILE A 9 3.34 3.17 2.72
C ILE A 9 3.62 2.51 4.09
N TYR A 10 3.67 1.18 4.18
CA TYR A 10 3.82 0.49 5.46
C TYR A 10 5.15 0.80 6.17
N PRO A 11 6.33 0.66 5.52
CA PRO A 11 7.58 1.08 6.15
C PRO A 11 7.65 2.60 6.36
N THR A 12 7.03 3.42 5.51
CA THR A 12 6.92 4.86 5.75
C THR A 12 6.15 5.15 7.04
N LEU A 13 5.02 4.49 7.28
CA LEU A 13 4.27 4.60 8.52
C LEU A 13 5.13 4.22 9.73
N ASN A 14 5.94 3.16 9.62
CA ASN A 14 6.88 2.79 10.68
C ASN A 14 7.93 3.88 10.97
N VAL A 15 8.48 4.51 9.93
CA VAL A 15 9.40 5.66 10.12
C VAL A 15 8.68 6.83 10.79
N MET A 16 7.41 7.05 10.48
CA MET A 16 6.63 8.15 11.03
C MET A 16 6.22 7.95 12.49
N THR A 17 5.99 6.71 12.92
CA THR A 17 5.33 6.42 14.21
C THR A 17 6.22 5.76 15.25
N ARG A 18 7.30 5.09 14.84
CA ARG A 18 8.18 4.38 15.79
C ARG A 18 9.11 5.35 16.53
N PRO A 19 9.32 5.17 17.84
CA PRO A 19 10.30 5.94 18.60
C PRO A 19 11.72 5.83 18.02
N GLY A 20 12.48 6.93 18.08
CA GLY A 20 13.88 6.96 17.65
C GLY A 20 14.11 7.07 16.14
N MET A 21 13.04 7.15 15.34
CA MET A 21 13.14 7.36 13.90
C MET A 21 13.43 8.84 13.54
N PRO A 22 14.03 9.11 12.36
CA PRO A 22 14.28 10.48 11.92
C PRO A 22 13.00 11.32 11.83
N GLN A 23 13.09 12.59 12.19
CA GLN A 23 11.95 13.52 12.08
C GLN A 23 11.60 13.78 10.61
N VAL A 24 10.37 13.47 10.23
CA VAL A 24 9.84 13.70 8.89
C VAL A 24 8.98 14.97 8.90
N LYS A 25 9.29 15.90 7.99
CA LYS A 25 8.60 17.20 7.91
C LYS A 25 7.41 17.24 6.94
N ALA A 26 7.29 16.25 6.05
CA ALA A 26 6.21 16.14 5.06
C ALA A 26 6.23 14.74 4.43
N VAL A 27 5.06 14.25 4.02
CA VAL A 27 4.88 12.94 3.39
C VAL A 27 4.05 13.07 2.11
N ALA A 28 4.46 12.36 1.06
CA ALA A 28 3.66 12.15 -0.14
C ALA A 28 3.43 10.66 -0.38
N LEU A 29 2.16 10.26 -0.51
CA LEU A 29 1.71 8.90 -0.76
C LEU A 29 1.13 8.82 -2.18
N LEU A 30 1.79 8.03 -3.02
CA LEU A 30 1.41 7.83 -4.42
C LEU A 30 0.84 6.42 -4.60
N ALA A 31 -0.38 6.32 -5.12
CA ALA A 31 -1.12 5.07 -5.25
C ALA A 31 -1.00 4.17 -4.00
N PRO A 32 -1.30 4.68 -2.79
CA PRO A 32 -1.05 3.96 -1.55
C PRO A 32 -1.85 2.65 -1.48
N ALA A 33 -1.19 1.56 -1.04
CA ALA A 33 -1.83 0.24 -0.93
C ALA A 33 -2.97 0.16 0.11
N GLY A 34 -3.24 1.26 0.83
CA GLY A 34 -4.31 1.38 1.81
C GLY A 34 -4.07 0.58 3.11
N HIS A 35 -5.05 0.65 4.01
CA HIS A 35 -4.99 -0.01 5.33
C HIS A 35 -5.76 -1.33 5.39
N GLN A 36 -6.59 -1.63 4.38
CA GLN A 36 -7.38 -2.86 4.34
C GLN A 36 -6.64 -3.96 3.60
N LEU A 37 -6.82 -5.19 4.05
CA LEU A 37 -6.33 -6.37 3.36
C LEU A 37 -6.87 -6.44 1.93
N VAL A 38 -5.96 -6.35 0.97
CA VAL A 38 -6.27 -6.68 -0.43
C VAL A 38 -6.77 -8.13 -0.45
N ARG A 39 -7.93 -8.38 -1.08
CA ARG A 39 -8.54 -9.73 -1.17
C ARG A 39 -7.55 -10.80 -1.65
N ALA A 40 -6.60 -10.41 -2.50
CA ALA A 40 -5.54 -11.26 -3.02
C ALA A 40 -4.59 -11.86 -1.96
N ILE A 41 -4.61 -11.37 -0.71
CA ILE A 41 -3.68 -11.75 0.35
C ILE A 41 -4.33 -12.68 1.39
N ARG A 42 -5.64 -12.97 1.26
CA ARG A 42 -6.31 -13.96 2.11
C ARG A 42 -6.11 -15.38 1.52
N PRO A 43 -5.71 -16.38 2.33
CA PRO A 43 -5.54 -16.35 3.79
C PRO A 43 -4.13 -15.90 4.25
N LEU A 44 -4.10 -15.01 5.24
CA LEU A 44 -2.89 -14.37 5.78
C LEU A 44 -1.82 -15.30 6.33
N PRO A 45 -2.13 -16.33 7.14
CA PRO A 45 -1.11 -17.24 7.65
C PRO A 45 -0.35 -17.94 6.53
N LEU A 46 -1.07 -18.33 5.47
CA LEU A 46 -0.48 -18.93 4.28
C LEU A 46 0.44 -17.95 3.55
N MET A 47 -0.02 -16.71 3.34
CA MET A 47 0.77 -15.69 2.66
C MET A 47 1.99 -15.26 3.49
N ARG A 48 1.90 -15.21 4.82
CA ARG A 48 3.03 -14.96 5.72
C ARG A 48 4.03 -16.11 5.65
N ALA A 49 3.57 -17.36 5.69
CA ALA A 49 4.45 -18.52 5.50
C ALA A 49 5.17 -18.47 4.15
N PHE A 50 4.44 -18.18 3.07
CA PHE A 50 4.99 -18.03 1.74
C PHE A 50 6.05 -16.91 1.66
N ALA A 51 5.75 -15.73 2.21
CA ALA A 51 6.67 -14.59 2.25
C ALA A 51 7.97 -14.91 3.01
N VAL A 52 7.87 -15.63 4.13
CA VAL A 52 9.01 -16.08 4.94
C VAL A 52 9.81 -17.16 4.23
N HIS A 53 9.15 -18.13 3.59
CA HIS A 53 9.88 -19.25 2.96
C HIS A 53 10.55 -18.83 1.64
N TYR A 54 10.05 -17.80 0.97
CA TYR A 54 10.68 -17.25 -0.22
C TYR A 54 12.04 -16.58 0.07
N THR A 55 12.29 -16.09 1.29
CA THR A 55 13.61 -15.51 1.63
C THR A 55 14.71 -16.56 1.73
N ASN A 56 14.36 -17.84 1.84
CA ASN A 56 15.31 -18.93 1.90
C ASN A 56 15.77 -19.32 0.47
N PRO A 57 17.06 -19.14 0.12
CA PRO A 57 17.56 -19.42 -1.23
C PRO A 57 17.31 -20.86 -1.69
N ARG A 58 17.23 -21.82 -0.75
CA ARG A 58 16.99 -23.24 -1.05
C ARG A 58 15.58 -23.50 -1.59
N TYR A 59 14.60 -22.72 -1.15
CA TYR A 59 13.19 -22.92 -1.50
C TYR A 59 12.67 -21.87 -2.48
N GLN A 60 13.44 -20.82 -2.74
CA GLN A 60 13.05 -19.70 -3.60
C GLN A 60 12.60 -20.14 -5.00
N GLY A 61 13.35 -21.06 -5.63
CA GLY A 61 13.00 -21.60 -6.94
C GLY A 61 11.65 -22.33 -6.95
N PHE A 62 11.39 -23.17 -5.95
CA PHE A 62 10.11 -23.87 -5.79
C PHE A 62 8.97 -22.88 -5.51
N MET A 63 9.17 -21.95 -4.58
CA MET A 63 8.17 -20.95 -4.21
C MET A 63 7.83 -20.02 -5.38
N ARG A 64 8.80 -19.69 -6.26
CA ARG A 64 8.55 -18.95 -7.50
C ARG A 64 7.59 -19.69 -8.42
N HIS A 65 7.79 -20.99 -8.66
CA HIS A 65 6.89 -21.78 -9.49
C HIS A 65 5.50 -21.89 -8.89
N LEU A 66 5.42 -22.11 -7.57
CA LEU A 66 4.16 -22.15 -6.84
C LEU A 66 3.39 -20.82 -6.95
N GLY A 67 4.07 -19.68 -6.76
CA GLY A 67 3.43 -18.37 -6.88
C GLY A 67 2.97 -18.06 -8.31
N ILE A 68 3.71 -18.50 -9.36
CA ILE A 68 3.25 -18.36 -10.76
C ILE A 68 1.96 -19.16 -10.97
N ALA A 69 1.89 -20.37 -10.44
CA ALA A 69 0.69 -21.21 -10.53
C ALA A 69 -0.51 -20.54 -9.81
N ILE A 70 -0.29 -19.99 -8.61
CA ILE A 70 -1.33 -19.26 -7.86
C ILE A 70 -1.80 -18.02 -8.64
N MET A 71 -0.90 -17.22 -9.22
CA MET A 71 -1.27 -16.04 -9.99
C MET A 71 -2.07 -16.39 -11.25
N LYS A 72 -1.67 -17.44 -11.98
CA LYS A 72 -2.44 -17.95 -13.13
C LYS A 72 -3.84 -18.42 -12.73
N TYR A 73 -3.95 -19.12 -11.61
CA TYR A 73 -5.23 -19.63 -11.10
C TYR A 73 -6.16 -18.51 -10.62
N THR A 74 -5.61 -17.51 -9.92
CA THR A 74 -6.39 -16.41 -9.34
C THR A 74 -6.80 -15.33 -10.35
N ARG A 75 -6.35 -15.43 -11.62
CA ARG A 75 -6.61 -14.45 -12.70
C ARG A 75 -6.35 -13.00 -12.28
N ASN A 76 -5.45 -12.79 -11.33
CA ASN A 76 -5.11 -11.46 -10.85
C ASN A 76 -4.36 -10.72 -11.98
N PRO A 77 -4.88 -9.58 -12.47
CA PRO A 77 -4.33 -8.93 -13.67
C PRO A 77 -2.99 -8.21 -13.46
N ILE A 78 -2.29 -8.45 -12.35
CA ILE A 78 -1.43 -7.41 -11.74
C ILE A 78 -0.16 -8.03 -11.16
N LYS A 79 0.71 -8.38 -12.08
CA LYS A 79 2.11 -7.93 -12.20
C LYS A 79 2.78 -8.88 -13.18
N PRO A 80 3.41 -8.38 -14.27
CA PRO A 80 4.13 -9.24 -15.19
C PRO A 80 5.30 -9.96 -14.52
N ASN A 81 5.78 -9.45 -13.37
CA ASN A 81 6.84 -10.04 -12.57
C ASN A 81 6.34 -10.52 -11.19
N ILE A 82 6.53 -11.81 -10.93
CA ILE A 82 6.26 -12.43 -9.63
C ILE A 82 7.15 -11.87 -8.52
N GLU A 83 8.38 -11.48 -8.83
CA GLU A 83 9.33 -10.97 -7.85
C GLU A 83 8.82 -9.65 -7.25
N ASP A 84 8.23 -8.79 -8.06
CA ASP A 84 7.61 -7.55 -7.61
C ASP A 84 6.37 -7.80 -6.75
N ALA A 85 5.59 -8.84 -7.04
CA ALA A 85 4.43 -9.22 -6.23
C ALA A 85 4.88 -9.74 -4.86
N ILE A 86 5.92 -10.58 -4.84
CA ILE A 86 6.49 -11.13 -3.62
C ILE A 86 7.16 -10.05 -2.78
N MET A 87 7.92 -9.16 -3.40
CA MET A 87 8.53 -8.03 -2.72
C MET A 87 7.48 -7.15 -2.05
N SER A 88 6.40 -6.79 -2.75
CA SER A 88 5.28 -6.05 -2.16
C SER A 88 4.62 -6.80 -0.99
N LEU A 89 4.43 -8.11 -1.11
CA LEU A 89 3.89 -8.95 -0.04
C LEU A 89 4.82 -8.95 1.19
N GLN A 90 6.12 -9.14 0.98
CA GLN A 90 7.13 -9.10 2.04
C GLN A 90 7.18 -7.74 2.71
N THR A 91 7.18 -6.64 1.94
CA THR A 91 7.12 -5.28 2.49
C THR A 91 5.91 -5.12 3.40
N MET A 92 4.73 -5.58 2.99
CA MET A 92 3.52 -5.50 3.81
C MET A 92 3.63 -6.36 5.08
N ILE A 93 4.01 -7.64 4.95
CA ILE A 93 4.08 -8.59 6.05
C ILE A 93 5.12 -8.19 7.10
N PHE A 94 6.29 -7.70 6.68
CA PHE A 94 7.38 -7.31 7.57
C PHE A 94 7.30 -5.86 8.08
N SER A 95 6.29 -5.10 7.66
CA SER A 95 6.07 -3.71 8.10
C SER A 95 4.83 -3.55 8.99
N ASP A 96 4.34 -4.64 9.59
CA ASP A 96 3.19 -4.63 10.52
C ASP A 96 1.94 -3.98 9.92
N TYR A 97 1.54 -4.43 8.74
CA TYR A 97 0.38 -3.86 8.03
C TYR A 97 -0.92 -3.90 8.86
N GLU A 98 -1.04 -4.82 9.83
CA GLU A 98 -2.19 -4.92 10.73
C GLU A 98 -2.40 -3.65 11.54
N GLU A 99 -1.31 -2.94 11.84
CA GLU A 99 -1.32 -1.67 12.56
C GLU A 99 -1.43 -0.45 11.61
N ALA A 100 -1.51 -0.66 10.30
CA ALA A 100 -1.47 0.43 9.33
C ALA A 100 -2.59 1.45 9.55
N GLY A 101 -3.80 1.00 9.89
CA GLY A 101 -4.94 1.88 10.18
C GLY A 101 -4.67 2.84 11.34
N ASP A 102 -4.11 2.33 12.44
CA ASP A 102 -3.80 3.15 13.63
C ASP A 102 -2.62 4.08 13.35
N LYS A 103 -1.60 3.61 12.63
CA LYS A 103 -0.46 4.44 12.22
C LYS A 103 -0.87 5.58 11.30
N ILE A 104 -1.83 5.35 10.39
CA ILE A 104 -2.36 6.40 9.51
C ILE A 104 -3.07 7.48 10.32
N LYS A 105 -3.89 7.10 11.31
CA LYS A 105 -4.53 8.07 12.22
C LYS A 105 -3.48 8.86 13.01
N GLN A 106 -2.43 8.21 13.50
CA GLN A 106 -1.34 8.89 14.20
C GLN A 106 -0.62 9.89 13.30
N VAL A 107 -0.36 9.54 12.04
CA VAL A 107 0.23 10.45 11.06
C VAL A 107 -0.70 11.63 10.77
N ALA A 108 -2.00 11.40 10.58
CA ALA A 108 -2.98 12.47 10.40
C ALA A 108 -3.01 13.44 11.59
N ASN A 109 -2.97 12.91 12.80
CA ASN A 109 -2.98 13.71 14.04
C ASN A 109 -1.66 14.43 14.32
N SER A 110 -0.57 14.08 13.62
CA SER A 110 0.75 14.72 13.82
C SER A 110 0.82 16.15 13.25
N GLY A 111 -0.14 16.56 12.43
CA GLY A 111 -0.18 17.88 11.80
C GLY A 111 0.86 18.09 10.70
N ILE A 112 1.61 17.05 10.32
CA ILE A 112 2.55 17.16 9.19
C ILE A 112 1.79 17.31 7.87
N PRO A 113 2.32 18.07 6.90
CA PRO A 113 1.79 18.08 5.55
C PRO A 113 1.79 16.69 4.92
N LEU A 114 0.61 16.25 4.46
CA LEU A 114 0.39 14.98 3.79
C LEU A 114 -0.23 15.21 2.41
N LEU A 115 0.42 14.70 1.37
CA LEU A 115 -0.11 14.60 0.01
C LEU A 115 -0.54 13.15 -0.25
N ILE A 116 -1.74 12.96 -0.79
CA ILE A 116 -2.20 11.67 -1.30
C ILE A 116 -2.61 11.85 -2.77
N ALA A 117 -2.08 11.00 -3.64
CA ALA A 117 -2.46 10.94 -5.04
C ALA A 117 -2.74 9.48 -5.43
N PHE A 118 -3.86 9.23 -6.11
CA PHE A 118 -4.25 7.90 -6.57
C PHE A 118 -5.10 8.00 -7.83
N SER A 119 -5.24 6.88 -8.55
CA SER A 119 -6.13 6.77 -9.69
C SER A 119 -7.39 6.01 -9.30
N GLU A 120 -8.56 6.52 -9.68
CA GLU A 120 -9.83 5.78 -9.55
C GLU A 120 -9.89 4.57 -10.50
N ASN A 121 -9.07 4.56 -11.55
CA ASN A 121 -8.96 3.46 -12.50
C ASN A 121 -7.78 2.51 -12.18
N ASP A 122 -7.22 2.60 -10.97
CA ASP A 122 -6.16 1.69 -10.55
C ASP A 122 -6.72 0.26 -10.51
N ARG A 123 -6.14 -0.63 -11.33
CA ARG A 123 -6.54 -2.03 -11.37
C ARG A 123 -6.10 -2.77 -10.10
N ALA A 124 -5.03 -2.31 -9.46
CA ALA A 124 -4.33 -2.98 -8.36
C ALA A 124 -4.97 -2.76 -7.01
N ILE A 125 -5.48 -1.55 -6.80
CA ILE A 125 -6.03 -1.13 -5.52
C ILE A 125 -7.46 -0.69 -5.76
N ASN A 126 -8.40 -1.31 -5.05
CA ASN A 126 -9.79 -0.85 -5.06
C ASN A 126 -9.81 0.61 -4.53
N PRO A 127 -10.29 1.58 -5.32
CA PRO A 127 -10.36 2.99 -4.90
C PRO A 127 -11.09 3.20 -3.57
N GLU A 128 -12.10 2.38 -3.26
CA GLU A 128 -12.83 2.44 -1.98
C GLU A 128 -11.90 2.30 -0.76
N VAL A 129 -10.84 1.48 -0.87
CA VAL A 129 -9.86 1.32 0.21
C VAL A 129 -9.11 2.63 0.46
N ILE A 130 -8.80 3.35 -0.62
CA ILE A 130 -8.12 4.65 -0.53
C ILE A 130 -9.08 5.73 -0.01
N PHE A 131 -10.34 5.74 -0.47
CA PHE A 131 -11.34 6.67 0.08
C PHE A 131 -11.56 6.46 1.59
N ASN A 132 -11.66 5.22 2.05
CA ASN A 132 -11.73 4.92 3.48
C ASN A 132 -10.48 5.41 4.23
N MET A 133 -9.30 5.35 3.61
CA MET A 133 -8.05 5.87 4.19
C MET A 133 -8.06 7.40 4.27
N VAL A 134 -8.56 8.08 3.24
CA VAL A 134 -8.72 9.55 3.21
C VAL A 134 -9.65 10.01 4.34
N ASP A 135 -10.76 9.30 4.56
CA ASP A 135 -11.68 9.57 5.66
C ASP A 135 -10.99 9.42 7.03
N LEU A 136 -10.13 8.41 7.21
CA LEU A 136 -9.35 8.21 8.45
C LEU A 136 -8.37 9.36 8.73
N ILE A 137 -7.94 10.08 7.70
CA ILE A 137 -7.04 11.23 7.81
C ILE A 137 -7.82 12.51 8.16
N GLY A 138 -9.14 12.44 8.19
CA GLY A 138 -10.01 13.59 8.46
C GLY A 138 -10.25 14.48 7.25
N THR A 139 -9.91 14.00 6.05
CA THR A 139 -10.22 14.65 4.77
C THR A 139 -11.45 13.98 4.16
N ARG A 140 -12.34 14.73 3.49
CA ARG A 140 -13.50 14.13 2.80
C ARG A 140 -13.21 14.05 1.30
N ASN A 141 -13.89 13.14 0.59
CA ASN A 141 -13.76 13.01 -0.86
C ASN A 141 -13.96 14.36 -1.61
N GLN A 142 -14.90 15.18 -1.15
CA GLN A 142 -15.15 16.52 -1.72
C GLN A 142 -13.97 17.51 -1.59
N ASP A 143 -13.04 17.25 -0.68
CA ASP A 143 -11.83 18.07 -0.45
C ASP A 143 -10.67 17.59 -1.35
N LEU A 144 -10.84 16.47 -2.05
CA LEU A 144 -9.86 15.96 -3.01
C LEU A 144 -10.01 16.62 -4.39
N TRP A 145 -8.87 16.93 -4.97
CA TRP A 145 -8.77 17.41 -6.34
C TRP A 145 -8.89 16.24 -7.31
N LEU A 146 -9.74 16.38 -8.33
CA LEU A 146 -9.95 15.36 -9.35
C LEU A 146 -9.41 15.84 -10.69
N TYR A 147 -8.59 14.99 -11.31
CA TYR A 147 -8.01 15.20 -12.63
C TYR A 147 -8.54 14.14 -13.60
N ASP A 148 -8.77 14.51 -14.86
CA ASP A 148 -9.09 13.54 -15.92
C ASP A 148 -7.85 12.80 -16.43
N ALA A 149 -8.05 11.91 -17.40
CA ALA A 149 -6.99 11.12 -18.01
C ALA A 149 -5.93 11.96 -18.76
N ASP A 150 -6.29 13.18 -19.17
CA ASP A 150 -5.39 14.13 -19.84
C ASP A 150 -4.65 15.04 -18.84
N GLY A 151 -4.86 14.82 -17.54
CA GLY A 151 -4.27 15.62 -16.46
C GLY A 151 -4.92 16.99 -16.28
N LYS A 152 -6.12 17.22 -16.85
CA LYS A 152 -6.86 18.46 -16.64
C LYS A 152 -7.66 18.38 -15.34
N LEU A 153 -7.67 19.48 -14.60
CA LEU A 153 -8.42 19.58 -13.36
C LEU A 153 -9.92 19.64 -13.66
N VAL A 154 -10.65 18.61 -13.26
CA VAL A 154 -12.11 18.49 -13.43
C VAL A 154 -12.85 19.02 -12.20
N ARG A 155 -12.28 18.78 -11.01
CA ARG A 155 -12.87 19.23 -9.73
C ARG A 155 -11.79 19.75 -8.79
N LYS A 156 -11.96 20.98 -8.30
CA LYS A 156 -11.19 21.48 -7.16
C LYS A 156 -11.75 20.90 -5.86
N GLY A 157 -10.85 20.53 -4.96
CA GLY A 157 -11.20 20.28 -3.57
C GLY A 157 -11.71 21.57 -2.90
N LYS A 158 -12.58 21.41 -1.91
CA LYS A 158 -13.08 22.50 -1.07
C LYS A 158 -12.09 22.90 0.01
#